data_AF-A0AAN0VGZ9-F1
#
_entry.id   AF-A0AAN0VGZ9-F1
#
_cell.length_a   1.000
_cell.length_b   1.000
_cell.length_c   1.000
_cell.angle_alpha   90.00
_cell.angle_beta   90.00
_cell.angle_gamma   90.00
#
_symmetry.space_group_name_H-M   'P 1'
#
loop_
_entity.id
_entity.type
_entity.pdbx_description
1 polymer ?
#
loop_
_entity_poly.entity_id
_entity_poly.type
_entity_poly.pdbx_seq_one_letter_code
_entity_poly.pdbx_strand_id
1 'polypeptide(L)'
;MISLLREAFFVSARLFPKMHITFIFLLIGIGYGIGFYIRDKRGAAAIADYQRQAEHQLDALRQQIATLNQQSIQWQQQAERYHLDQKKAEGQLEALRWQITILDQQAMKRDRADEQRKLNKKKNDLSNTENQRRFISQCDMQAKQPVNGEAVKVLYAIEEYIKTCRPEWRFAFEVSLGAFVATAGKSGDWYQDQAFKSYNSKRADFLLIDRYGKPVMVIEYNGSGHNLSEKAADRMAVKRLVLEKAGIPLLEIPEKMPRSDIIAAISEVVAHFEKTGVRSRTVVCGCPASEPLINTSH
;
A
#
# COMPACT_ATOMS: atom_id res chain seq x y z
N MET A 1 62.63 -15.08 100.26
CA MET A 1 64.11 -15.11 100.34
C MET A 1 64.66 -13.72 100.69
N ILE A 2 64.06 -13.12 101.73
CA ILE A 2 64.28 -11.76 102.25
C ILE A 2 64.70 -11.87 103.74
N SER A 3 65.05 -13.08 104.20
CA SER A 3 65.27 -13.39 105.62
C SER A 3 66.74 -13.59 106.03
N LEU A 4 67.71 -13.46 105.12
CA LEU A 4 69.14 -13.67 105.40
C LEU A 4 70.02 -12.42 105.24
N LEU A 5 69.44 -11.27 104.84
CA LEU A 5 70.17 -9.99 104.74
C LEU A 5 69.98 -9.08 105.96
N ARG A 6 69.32 -9.58 107.02
CA ARG A 6 68.93 -8.78 108.19
C ARG A 6 69.96 -8.78 109.33
N GLU A 7 70.94 -9.70 109.33
CA GLU A 7 71.96 -9.79 110.40
C GLU A 7 73.34 -9.24 110.03
N ALA A 8 73.65 -9.03 108.75
CA ALA A 8 74.96 -8.48 108.34
C ALA A 8 75.06 -6.95 108.47
N PHE A 9 73.96 -6.24 108.72
CA PHE A 9 73.96 -4.77 108.77
C PHE A 9 74.16 -4.18 110.18
N PHE A 10 74.16 -5.01 111.24
CA PHE A 10 74.15 -4.53 112.63
C PHE A 10 75.54 -4.49 113.31
N VAL A 11 76.61 -4.97 112.66
CA VAL A 11 77.96 -5.07 113.28
C VAL A 11 78.99 -4.06 112.71
N SER A 12 78.69 -3.34 111.62
CA SER A 12 79.63 -2.37 111.01
C SER A 12 79.35 -0.89 111.35
N ALA A 13 78.34 -0.59 112.18
CA ALA A 13 77.91 0.78 112.47
C ALA A 13 78.73 1.52 113.56
N ARG A 14 79.88 1.01 114.01
CA ARG A 14 80.62 1.56 115.16
C ARG A 14 82.01 2.17 114.88
N LEU A 15 82.45 2.27 113.61
CA LEU A 15 83.79 2.80 113.29
C LEU A 15 83.89 3.90 112.21
N PHE A 16 82.88 4.17 111.37
CA PHE A 16 82.96 5.26 110.36
C PHE A 16 81.60 5.93 110.04
N PRO A 17 81.17 6.99 110.76
CA PRO A 17 79.84 7.60 110.62
C PRO A 17 79.65 8.50 109.38
N LYS A 18 80.66 8.66 108.51
CA LYS A 18 80.59 9.56 107.33
C LYS A 18 80.33 8.86 105.98
N MET A 19 80.21 7.53 105.93
CA MET A 19 80.14 6.79 104.65
C MET A 19 78.75 6.22 104.27
N HIS A 20 77.78 6.21 105.19
CA HIS A 20 76.42 5.68 104.94
C HIS A 20 75.47 6.67 104.26
N ILE A 21 75.59 7.96 104.55
CA ILE A 21 74.76 9.00 103.95
C ILE A 21 75.02 9.09 102.44
N THR A 22 76.28 8.99 102.04
CA THR A 22 76.71 9.04 100.62
C THR A 22 76.15 7.87 99.81
N PHE A 23 76.05 6.68 100.38
CA PHE A 23 75.51 5.49 99.69
C PHE A 23 73.98 5.55 99.51
N ILE A 24 73.27 6.12 100.48
CA ILE A 24 71.82 6.35 100.39
C ILE A 24 71.51 7.41 99.32
N PHE A 25 72.27 8.52 99.29
CA PHE A 25 72.12 9.52 98.23
C PHE A 25 72.49 8.97 96.85
N LEU A 26 73.48 8.07 96.75
CA LEU A 26 73.82 7.40 95.50
C LEU A 26 72.67 6.50 95.00
N LEU A 27 72.07 5.69 95.88
CA LEU A 27 70.94 4.82 95.52
C LEU A 27 69.68 5.62 95.17
N ILE A 28 69.40 6.72 95.88
CA ILE A 28 68.31 7.63 95.54
C ILE A 28 68.60 8.32 94.19
N GLY A 29 69.84 8.75 93.93
CA GLY A 29 70.25 9.33 92.65
C GLY A 29 70.14 8.36 91.48
N ILE A 30 70.53 7.09 91.68
CA ILE A 30 70.36 6.02 90.68
C ILE A 30 68.86 5.73 90.46
N GLY A 31 68.08 5.62 91.53
CA GLY A 31 66.63 5.42 91.44
C GLY A 31 65.91 6.58 90.73
N TYR A 32 66.31 7.82 91.00
CA TYR A 32 65.78 9.02 90.35
C TYR A 32 66.21 9.10 88.88
N GLY A 33 67.45 8.74 88.56
CA GLY A 33 67.96 8.66 87.19
C GLY A 33 67.25 7.59 86.36
N ILE A 34 67.04 6.40 86.92
CA ILE A 34 66.28 5.32 86.28
C ILE A 34 64.80 5.70 86.12
N GLY A 35 64.19 6.32 87.14
CA GLY A 35 62.81 6.80 87.10
C GLY A 35 62.60 7.89 86.04
N PHE A 36 63.53 8.84 85.93
CA PHE A 36 63.54 9.88 84.91
C PHE A 36 63.74 9.29 83.52
N TYR A 37 64.68 8.36 83.34
CA TYR A 37 64.94 7.67 82.07
C TYR A 37 63.73 6.84 81.58
N ILE A 38 63.05 6.13 82.48
CA ILE A 38 61.85 5.35 82.13
C ILE A 38 60.67 6.28 81.81
N ARG A 39 60.50 7.39 82.54
CA ARG A 39 59.46 8.38 82.27
C ARG A 39 59.69 9.10 80.95
N ASP A 40 60.93 9.43 80.62
CA ASP A 40 61.33 10.04 79.35
C ASP A 40 61.08 9.08 78.18
N LYS A 41 61.46 7.79 78.31
CA LYS A 41 61.14 6.76 77.30
C LYS A 41 59.65 6.48 77.15
N ARG A 42 58.87 6.48 78.24
CA ARG A 42 57.40 6.31 78.17
C ARG A 42 56.70 7.55 77.59
N GLY A 43 57.21 8.75 77.89
CA GLY A 43 56.76 9.99 77.27
C GLY A 43 57.05 10.01 75.77
N ALA A 44 58.26 9.63 75.36
CA ALA A 44 58.64 9.47 73.96
C ALA A 44 57.81 8.39 73.24
N ALA A 45 57.54 7.25 73.88
CA ALA A 45 56.68 6.21 73.33
C ALA A 45 55.22 6.66 73.17
N ALA A 46 54.67 7.36 74.17
CA ALA A 46 53.32 7.92 74.09
C ALA A 46 53.19 8.97 72.98
N ILE A 47 54.19 9.85 72.81
CA ILE A 47 54.23 10.83 71.71
C ILE A 47 54.28 10.12 70.36
N ALA A 48 55.09 9.06 70.22
CA ALA A 48 55.15 8.26 68.99
C ALA A 48 53.83 7.52 68.70
N ASP A 49 53.10 7.06 69.73
CA ASP A 49 51.78 6.45 69.58
C ASP A 49 50.72 7.49 69.14
N TYR A 50 50.72 8.68 69.74
CA TYR A 50 49.86 9.79 69.30
C TYR A 50 50.16 10.24 67.87
N GLN A 51 51.44 10.31 67.48
CA GLN A 51 51.85 10.62 66.10
C GLN A 51 51.34 9.56 65.13
N ARG A 52 51.53 8.27 65.42
CA ARG A 52 51.00 7.18 64.58
C ARG A 52 49.47 7.20 64.49
N GLN A 53 48.78 7.47 65.61
CA GLN A 53 47.33 7.57 65.62
C GLN A 53 46.83 8.76 64.78
N ALA A 54 47.51 9.91 64.86
CA ALA A 54 47.21 11.09 64.05
C ALA A 54 47.49 10.84 62.55
N GLU A 55 48.59 10.15 62.21
CA GLU A 55 48.90 9.75 60.84
C GLU A 55 47.84 8.78 60.29
N HIS A 56 47.43 7.78 61.05
CA HIS A 56 46.34 6.88 60.67
C HIS A 56 45.01 7.61 60.46
N GLN A 57 44.68 8.59 61.31
CA GLN A 57 43.49 9.44 61.13
C GLN A 57 43.59 10.32 59.87
N LEU A 58 44.76 10.90 59.61
CA LEU A 58 45.02 11.69 58.40
C LEU A 58 44.92 10.82 57.14
N ASP A 59 45.44 9.59 57.16
CA ASP A 59 45.35 8.67 56.03
C ASP A 59 43.92 8.16 55.81
N ALA A 60 43.17 7.87 56.89
CA ALA A 60 41.75 7.55 56.80
C ALA A 60 40.94 8.71 56.17
N LEU A 61 41.19 9.94 56.60
CA LEU A 61 40.58 11.14 56.03
C LEU A 61 40.97 11.34 54.55
N ARG A 62 42.24 11.10 54.19
CA ARG A 62 42.70 11.16 52.79
C ARG A 62 41.99 10.13 51.91
N GLN A 63 41.83 8.90 52.40
CA GLN A 63 41.07 7.86 51.69
C GLN A 63 39.59 8.25 51.54
N GLN A 64 38.98 8.84 52.56
CA GLN A 64 37.62 9.34 52.50
C GLN A 64 37.46 10.50 51.50
N ILE A 65 38.40 11.45 51.47
CA ILE A 65 38.42 12.54 50.49
C ILE A 65 38.59 11.96 49.07
N ALA A 66 39.48 10.98 48.88
CA ALA A 66 39.69 10.35 47.58
C ALA A 66 38.43 9.64 47.06
N THR A 67 37.74 8.89 47.93
CA THR A 67 36.48 8.20 47.57
C THR A 67 35.36 9.18 47.25
N LEU A 68 35.19 10.26 48.03
CA LEU A 68 34.22 11.31 47.74
C LEU A 68 34.53 12.03 46.42
N ASN A 69 35.81 12.33 46.15
CA ASN A 69 36.22 12.92 44.87
C ASN A 69 35.90 11.99 43.69
N GLN A 70 36.14 10.68 43.84
CA GLN A 70 35.80 9.70 42.81
C GLN A 70 34.28 9.61 42.57
N GLN A 71 33.48 9.61 43.63
CA GLN A 71 32.01 9.64 43.53
C GLN A 71 31.52 10.93 42.85
N SER A 72 32.09 12.08 43.20
CA SER A 72 31.76 13.37 42.57
C SER A 72 32.03 13.34 41.07
N ILE A 73 33.17 12.77 40.64
CA ILE A 73 33.50 12.62 39.20
C ILE A 73 32.48 11.70 38.51
N GLN A 74 32.11 10.58 39.15
CA GLN A 74 31.11 9.67 38.59
C GLN A 74 29.74 10.35 38.41
N TRP A 75 29.29 11.12 39.40
CA TRP A 75 28.05 11.87 39.31
C TRP A 75 28.09 12.95 38.22
N GLN A 76 29.21 13.65 38.06
CA GLN A 76 29.38 14.61 36.97
C GLN A 76 29.30 13.93 35.60
N GLN A 77 30.00 12.81 35.40
CA GLN A 77 29.94 12.03 34.16
C GLN A 77 28.52 11.49 33.89
N GLN A 78 27.82 11.03 34.92
CA GLN A 78 26.46 10.55 34.79
C GLN A 78 25.49 11.69 34.42
N ALA A 79 25.63 12.86 35.03
CA ALA A 79 24.84 14.05 34.70
C ALA A 79 25.08 14.52 33.26
N GLU A 80 26.33 14.51 32.78
CA GLU A 80 26.66 14.83 31.39
C GLU A 80 26.02 13.84 30.40
N ARG A 81 26.03 12.54 30.71
CA ARG A 81 25.35 11.52 29.90
C ARG A 81 23.85 11.74 29.84
N TYR A 82 23.20 11.98 30.98
CA TYR A 82 21.77 12.28 31.01
C TYR A 82 21.43 13.51 30.19
N HIS A 83 22.22 14.58 30.29
CA HIS A 83 22.01 15.78 29.51
C HIS A 83 22.21 15.54 27.99
N LEU A 84 23.18 14.70 27.61
CA LEU A 84 23.37 14.30 26.21
C LEU A 84 22.20 13.46 25.68
N ASP A 85 21.74 12.49 26.46
CA ASP A 85 20.58 11.65 26.13
C ASP A 85 19.31 12.49 26.02
N GLN A 86 19.10 13.46 26.91
CA GLN A 86 17.99 14.40 26.85
C GLN A 86 18.05 15.25 25.56
N LYS A 87 19.21 15.83 25.23
CA LYS A 87 19.39 16.57 23.97
C LYS A 87 19.11 15.71 22.73
N LYS A 88 19.53 14.45 22.76
CA LYS A 88 19.26 13.50 21.68
C LYS A 88 17.76 13.20 21.55
N ALA A 89 17.07 13.00 22.67
CA ALA A 89 15.62 12.79 22.69
C ALA A 89 14.86 14.02 22.20
N GLU A 90 15.28 15.23 22.59
CA GLU A 90 14.71 16.50 22.11
C GLU A 90 14.87 16.63 20.59
N GLY A 91 16.06 16.36 20.04
CA GLY A 91 16.28 16.35 18.60
C GLY A 91 15.43 15.31 17.85
N GLN A 92 15.22 14.12 18.43
CA GLN A 92 14.32 13.11 17.88
C GLN A 92 12.85 13.56 17.90
N LEU A 93 12.40 14.20 18.98
CA LEU A 93 11.06 14.76 19.09
C LEU A 93 10.82 15.86 18.06
N GLU A 94 11.79 16.74 17.83
CA GLU A 94 11.72 17.78 16.80
C GLU A 94 11.63 17.18 15.39
N ALA A 95 12.45 16.18 15.08
CA ALA A 95 12.38 15.47 13.80
C ALA A 95 11.01 14.82 13.57
N LEU A 96 10.45 14.18 14.59
CA LEU A 96 9.13 13.55 14.50
C LEU A 96 8.01 14.59 14.33
N ARG A 97 8.08 15.73 15.03
CA ARG A 97 7.14 16.85 14.85
C ARG A 97 7.14 17.39 13.43
N TRP A 98 8.33 17.53 12.84
CA TRP A 98 8.46 17.94 11.44
C TRP A 98 7.85 16.89 10.49
N GLN A 99 8.09 15.60 10.74
CA GLN A 99 7.51 14.52 9.94
C GLN A 99 5.98 14.49 10.02
N ILE A 100 5.39 14.66 11.21
CA ILE A 100 3.93 14.79 11.39
C ILE A 100 3.41 15.95 10.54
N THR A 101 4.05 17.12 10.62
CA THR A 101 3.64 18.31 9.86
C THR A 101 3.61 18.05 8.35
N ILE A 102 4.61 17.33 7.82
CA ILE A 102 4.64 16.97 6.39
C ILE A 102 3.51 16.01 6.04
N LEU A 103 3.29 14.98 6.86
CA LEU A 103 2.24 14.01 6.64
C LEU A 103 0.86 14.69 6.66
N ASP A 104 0.63 15.62 7.57
CA ASP A 104 -0.61 16.42 7.64
C ASP A 104 -0.79 17.25 6.36
N GLN A 105 0.26 17.93 5.89
CA GLN A 105 0.20 18.68 4.63
C GLN A 105 -0.10 17.77 3.43
N GLN A 106 0.45 16.56 3.41
CA GLN A 106 0.18 15.58 2.36
C GLN A 106 -1.26 15.06 2.44
N ALA A 107 -1.77 14.78 3.64
CA ALA A 107 -3.15 14.36 3.86
C ALA A 107 -4.13 15.44 3.39
N MET A 108 -3.93 16.69 3.79
CA MET A 108 -4.76 17.82 3.33
C MET A 108 -4.74 17.99 1.81
N LYS A 109 -3.59 17.78 1.16
CA LYS A 109 -3.50 17.82 -0.31
C LYS A 109 -4.30 16.69 -0.96
N ARG A 110 -4.26 15.48 -0.40
CA ARG A 110 -5.04 14.33 -0.88
C ARG A 110 -6.54 14.57 -0.72
N ASP A 111 -6.96 15.05 0.44
CA ASP A 111 -8.38 15.32 0.72
C ASP A 111 -8.95 16.36 -0.26
N ARG A 112 -8.22 17.45 -0.51
CA ARG A 112 -8.60 18.47 -1.50
C ARG A 112 -8.67 17.88 -2.91
N ALA A 113 -7.71 17.04 -3.29
CA ALA A 113 -7.70 16.38 -4.60
C ALA A 113 -8.90 15.44 -4.77
N ASP A 114 -9.27 14.70 -3.73
CA ASP A 114 -10.42 13.81 -3.72
C ASP A 114 -11.75 14.56 -3.77
N GLU A 115 -11.86 15.67 -3.04
CA GLU A 115 -13.02 16.56 -3.12
C GLU A 115 -13.15 17.15 -4.53
N GLN A 116 -12.06 17.66 -5.11
CA GLN A 116 -12.05 18.15 -6.48
C GLN A 116 -12.44 17.06 -7.48
N ARG A 117 -11.96 15.81 -7.29
CA ARG A 117 -12.34 14.67 -8.12
C ARG A 117 -13.84 14.36 -8.02
N LYS A 118 -14.42 14.40 -6.81
CA LYS A 118 -15.86 14.21 -6.59
C LYS A 118 -16.67 15.31 -7.26
N LEU A 119 -16.26 16.57 -7.10
CA LEU A 119 -16.91 17.72 -7.74
C LEU A 119 -16.85 17.63 -9.26
N ASN A 120 -15.69 17.29 -9.83
CA ASN A 120 -15.51 17.09 -11.26
C ASN A 120 -16.37 15.94 -11.78
N LYS A 121 -16.43 14.80 -11.05
CA LYS A 121 -17.30 13.67 -11.39
C LYS A 121 -18.76 14.11 -11.44
N LYS A 122 -19.24 14.87 -10.44
CA LYS A 122 -20.63 15.39 -10.40
C LYS A 122 -20.90 16.38 -11.54
N LYS A 123 -19.96 17.29 -11.83
CA LYS A 123 -20.08 18.25 -12.93
C LYS A 123 -20.10 17.58 -14.30
N ASN A 124 -19.46 16.42 -14.45
CA ASN A 124 -19.37 15.68 -15.71
C ASN A 124 -20.27 14.43 -15.73
N ASP A 125 -21.18 14.30 -14.77
CA ASP A 125 -22.09 13.17 -14.68
C ASP A 125 -23.15 13.28 -15.78
N LEU A 126 -23.02 12.41 -16.80
CA LEU A 126 -23.95 12.34 -17.92
C LEU A 126 -25.28 11.68 -17.56
N SER A 127 -25.47 11.13 -16.36
CA SER A 127 -26.80 10.71 -15.90
C SER A 127 -27.68 11.91 -15.53
N ASN A 128 -27.09 13.09 -15.32
CA ASN A 128 -27.80 14.32 -15.03
C ASN A 128 -28.15 15.07 -16.33
N THR A 129 -29.45 15.26 -16.58
CA THR A 129 -29.98 15.98 -17.75
C THR A 129 -29.47 17.41 -17.87
N GLU A 130 -29.22 18.13 -16.77
CA GLU A 130 -28.68 19.49 -16.82
C GLU A 130 -27.26 19.51 -17.40
N ASN A 131 -26.42 18.55 -17.01
CA ASN A 131 -25.08 18.42 -17.57
C ASN A 131 -25.15 18.09 -19.07
N GLN A 132 -26.05 17.19 -19.47
CA GLN A 132 -26.27 16.85 -20.89
C GLN A 132 -26.65 18.10 -21.70
N ARG A 133 -27.63 18.89 -21.21
CA ARG A 133 -28.05 20.15 -21.85
C ARG A 133 -26.90 21.13 -21.96
N ARG A 134 -26.14 21.33 -20.88
CA ARG A 134 -24.97 22.22 -20.88
C ARG A 134 -23.98 21.82 -21.97
N PHE A 135 -23.60 20.55 -22.04
CA PHE A 135 -22.66 20.06 -23.06
C PHE A 135 -23.18 20.23 -24.48
N ILE A 136 -24.47 19.91 -24.73
CA ILE A 136 -25.09 20.09 -26.04
C ILE A 136 -25.12 21.57 -26.43
N SER A 137 -25.50 22.47 -25.50
CA SER A 137 -25.61 23.90 -25.77
C SER A 137 -24.27 24.59 -26.07
N GLN A 138 -23.15 23.97 -25.69
CA GLN A 138 -21.80 24.48 -25.86
C GLN A 138 -21.08 23.87 -27.07
N CYS A 139 -21.77 23.07 -27.88
CA CYS A 139 -21.19 22.31 -28.99
C CYS A 139 -21.95 22.57 -30.28
N ASP A 140 -21.22 22.77 -31.38
CA ASP A 140 -21.80 22.85 -32.72
C ASP A 140 -22.22 21.47 -33.20
N MET A 141 -23.43 21.37 -33.74
CA MET A 141 -23.99 20.11 -34.26
C MET A 141 -24.03 20.13 -35.78
N GLN A 142 -23.72 18.99 -36.40
CA GLN A 142 -23.81 18.81 -37.85
C GLN A 142 -24.53 17.50 -38.18
N ALA A 143 -25.33 17.53 -39.25
CA ALA A 143 -25.96 16.33 -39.77
C ALA A 143 -24.90 15.40 -40.40
N LYS A 144 -25.00 14.10 -40.14
CA LYS A 144 -24.15 13.07 -40.72
C LYS A 144 -25.01 12.02 -41.42
N GLN A 145 -24.48 11.43 -42.49
CA GLN A 145 -25.10 10.27 -43.14
C GLN A 145 -25.25 9.12 -42.13
N PRO A 146 -26.46 8.55 -41.97
CA PRO A 146 -26.71 7.50 -40.98
C PRO A 146 -26.16 6.14 -41.41
N VAL A 147 -25.98 5.93 -42.72
CA VAL A 147 -25.40 4.72 -43.29
C VAL A 147 -24.01 5.07 -43.80
N ASN A 148 -23.00 4.29 -43.40
CA ASN A 148 -21.64 4.45 -43.92
C ASN A 148 -21.65 4.29 -45.45
N GLY A 149 -20.91 5.12 -46.18
CA GLY A 149 -20.84 5.09 -47.65
C GLY A 149 -20.55 3.70 -48.21
N GLU A 150 -19.69 2.92 -47.54
CA GLU A 150 -19.39 1.53 -47.93
C GLU A 150 -20.59 0.58 -47.81
N ALA A 151 -21.48 0.81 -46.84
CA ALA A 151 -22.66 -0.02 -46.56
C ALA A 151 -23.88 0.35 -47.43
N VAL A 152 -23.81 1.44 -48.19
CA VAL A 152 -24.92 1.91 -49.06
C VAL A 152 -25.31 0.87 -50.10
N LYS A 153 -24.38 0.04 -50.58
CA LYS A 153 -24.72 -1.07 -51.50
C LYS A 153 -25.63 -2.13 -50.85
N VAL A 154 -25.47 -2.37 -49.55
CA VAL A 154 -26.29 -3.32 -48.79
C VAL A 154 -27.70 -2.77 -48.65
N LEU A 155 -27.82 -1.47 -48.36
CA LEU A 155 -29.10 -0.76 -48.33
C LEU A 155 -29.92 -1.00 -49.62
N TYR A 156 -29.32 -0.74 -50.78
CA TYR A 156 -30.01 -0.91 -52.07
C TYR A 156 -30.24 -2.37 -52.47
N ALA A 157 -29.43 -3.31 -51.97
CA ALA A 157 -29.68 -4.75 -52.13
C ALA A 157 -30.92 -5.18 -51.33
N ILE A 158 -31.01 -4.74 -50.07
CA ILE A 158 -32.16 -5.01 -49.19
C ILE A 158 -33.43 -4.42 -49.79
N GLU A 159 -33.38 -3.18 -50.25
CA GLU A 159 -34.54 -2.50 -50.84
C GLU A 159 -35.07 -3.24 -52.08
N GLU A 160 -34.17 -3.68 -52.97
CA GLU A 160 -34.54 -4.46 -54.16
C GLU A 160 -35.13 -5.82 -53.80
N TYR A 161 -34.53 -6.52 -52.83
CA TYR A 161 -35.06 -7.79 -52.34
C TYR A 161 -36.47 -7.63 -51.76
N ILE A 162 -36.69 -6.62 -50.91
CA ILE A 162 -38.00 -6.34 -50.33
C ILE A 162 -39.01 -6.02 -51.44
N LYS A 163 -38.67 -5.15 -52.39
CA LYS A 163 -39.56 -4.78 -53.50
C LYS A 163 -39.97 -5.99 -54.34
N THR A 164 -39.05 -6.93 -54.58
CA THR A 164 -39.26 -8.04 -55.51
C THR A 164 -39.84 -9.29 -54.83
N CYS A 165 -39.37 -9.61 -53.62
CA CYS A 165 -39.65 -10.89 -52.97
C CYS A 165 -40.57 -10.77 -51.75
N ARG A 166 -40.53 -9.64 -51.02
CA ARG A 166 -41.22 -9.45 -49.73
C ARG A 166 -41.76 -8.01 -49.57
N PRO A 167 -42.68 -7.54 -50.43
CA PRO A 167 -43.12 -6.14 -50.45
C PRO A 167 -43.82 -5.68 -49.15
N GLU A 168 -44.26 -6.62 -48.34
CA GLU A 168 -44.85 -6.40 -47.02
C GLU A 168 -43.81 -6.17 -45.91
N TRP A 169 -42.53 -6.39 -46.17
CA TRP A 169 -41.44 -6.16 -45.21
C TRP A 169 -40.96 -4.72 -45.22
N ARG A 170 -40.33 -4.31 -44.12
CA ARG A 170 -39.61 -3.04 -44.00
C ARG A 170 -38.23 -3.31 -43.39
N PHE A 171 -37.37 -2.29 -43.42
CA PHE A 171 -36.11 -2.36 -42.70
C PHE A 171 -35.84 -1.03 -41.99
N ALA A 172 -35.02 -1.09 -40.95
CA ALA A 172 -34.49 0.06 -40.24
C ALA A 172 -32.97 -0.08 -40.12
N PHE A 173 -32.26 1.04 -40.06
CA PHE A 173 -30.81 1.08 -39.93
C PHE A 173 -30.41 1.48 -38.52
N GLU A 174 -29.26 0.99 -38.08
CA GLU A 174 -28.65 1.39 -36.82
C GLU A 174 -29.60 1.19 -35.62
N VAL A 175 -30.27 0.04 -35.54
CA VAL A 175 -31.26 -0.21 -34.47
C VAL A 175 -30.56 -0.83 -33.27
N SER A 176 -30.71 -0.25 -32.08
CA SER A 176 -30.22 -0.88 -30.84
C SER A 176 -30.83 -2.28 -30.66
N LEU A 177 -30.01 -3.28 -30.30
CA LEU A 177 -30.48 -4.64 -29.99
C LEU A 177 -31.49 -4.64 -28.84
N GLY A 178 -31.35 -3.74 -27.87
CA GLY A 178 -32.30 -3.62 -26.75
C GLY A 178 -33.67 -3.07 -27.14
N ALA A 179 -33.80 -2.51 -28.35
CA ALA A 179 -35.09 -2.05 -28.87
C ALA A 179 -35.97 -3.19 -29.40
N PHE A 180 -35.39 -4.35 -29.74
CA PHE A 180 -36.13 -5.48 -30.33
C PHE A 180 -35.79 -6.85 -29.73
N VAL A 181 -34.81 -6.94 -28.84
CA VAL A 181 -34.51 -8.11 -28.02
C VAL A 181 -34.69 -7.75 -26.55
N ALA A 182 -35.47 -8.56 -25.84
CA ALA A 182 -35.69 -8.44 -24.41
C ALA A 182 -35.19 -9.70 -23.70
N THR A 183 -34.87 -9.56 -22.41
CA THR A 183 -34.67 -10.69 -21.52
C THR A 183 -36.02 -11.29 -21.10
N ALA A 184 -36.07 -12.61 -20.91
CA ALA A 184 -37.33 -13.31 -20.57
C ALA A 184 -37.71 -13.20 -19.08
N GLY A 185 -36.80 -12.74 -18.22
CA GLY A 185 -37.00 -12.66 -16.77
C GLY A 185 -37.72 -11.40 -16.31
N LYS A 186 -37.96 -11.31 -14.99
CA LYS A 186 -38.56 -10.13 -14.36
C LYS A 186 -37.54 -9.00 -14.28
N SER A 187 -38.00 -7.76 -14.51
CA SER A 187 -37.19 -6.56 -14.25
C SER A 187 -36.77 -6.52 -12.79
N GLY A 188 -35.51 -6.15 -12.53
CA GLY A 188 -34.91 -6.14 -11.19
C GLY A 188 -34.19 -7.44 -10.80
N ASP A 189 -34.27 -8.49 -11.63
CA ASP A 189 -33.31 -9.60 -11.55
C ASP A 189 -31.93 -9.09 -11.99
N TRP A 190 -30.98 -9.09 -11.06
CA TRP A 190 -29.64 -8.58 -11.30
C TRP A 190 -28.99 -9.21 -12.54
N TYR A 191 -29.14 -10.53 -12.74
CA TYR A 191 -28.52 -11.21 -13.87
C TYR A 191 -29.17 -10.79 -15.19
N GLN A 192 -30.50 -10.66 -15.22
CA GLN A 192 -31.24 -10.19 -16.39
C GLN A 192 -30.88 -8.74 -16.74
N ASP A 193 -30.77 -7.88 -15.72
CA ASP A 193 -30.39 -6.48 -15.90
C ASP A 193 -28.95 -6.35 -16.42
N GLN A 194 -28.02 -7.17 -15.91
CA GLN A 194 -26.65 -7.21 -16.45
C GLN A 194 -26.64 -7.73 -17.89
N ALA A 195 -27.41 -8.78 -18.20
CA ALA A 195 -27.51 -9.32 -19.54
C ALA A 195 -28.05 -8.28 -20.53
N PHE A 196 -29.16 -7.60 -20.18
CA PHE A 196 -29.73 -6.54 -21.00
C PHE A 196 -28.73 -5.38 -21.21
N LYS A 197 -28.10 -4.87 -20.14
CA LYS A 197 -27.07 -3.82 -20.24
C LYS A 197 -25.89 -4.22 -21.13
N SER A 198 -25.56 -5.51 -21.18
CA SER A 198 -24.47 -6.01 -22.01
C SER A 198 -24.73 -5.87 -23.50
N TYR A 199 -25.97 -5.80 -23.97
CA TYR A 199 -26.28 -5.66 -25.40
C TYR A 199 -27.13 -4.45 -25.78
N ASN A 200 -27.81 -3.79 -24.83
CA ASN A 200 -28.74 -2.69 -25.12
C ASN A 200 -28.11 -1.52 -25.91
N SER A 201 -26.81 -1.25 -25.78
CA SER A 201 -26.15 -0.19 -26.56
C SER A 201 -25.56 -0.68 -27.89
N LYS A 202 -25.55 -1.98 -28.16
CA LYS A 202 -25.10 -2.55 -29.44
C LYS A 202 -26.19 -2.35 -30.47
N ARG A 203 -25.81 -1.99 -31.70
CA ARG A 203 -26.74 -1.69 -32.79
C ARG A 203 -26.58 -2.71 -33.91
N ALA A 204 -27.69 -3.09 -34.52
CA ALA A 204 -27.73 -3.79 -35.80
C ALA A 204 -27.58 -2.76 -36.93
N ASP A 205 -26.74 -3.06 -37.92
CA ASP A 205 -26.56 -2.16 -39.07
C ASP A 205 -27.87 -2.07 -39.86
N PHE A 206 -28.49 -3.21 -40.14
CA PHE A 206 -29.82 -3.30 -40.72
C PHE A 206 -30.68 -4.35 -40.00
N LEU A 207 -31.91 -3.97 -39.67
CA LEU A 207 -32.93 -4.86 -39.13
C LEU A 207 -34.08 -4.97 -40.12
N LEU A 208 -34.35 -6.18 -40.62
CA LEU A 208 -35.55 -6.46 -41.42
C LEU A 208 -36.70 -6.83 -40.50
N ILE A 209 -37.88 -6.30 -40.79
CA ILE A 209 -39.12 -6.54 -40.05
C ILE A 209 -40.24 -6.96 -41.00
N ASP A 210 -41.13 -7.82 -40.49
CA ASP A 210 -42.32 -8.25 -41.22
C ASP A 210 -43.44 -7.18 -41.20
N ARG A 211 -44.57 -7.50 -41.82
CA ARG A 211 -45.75 -6.61 -41.86
C ARG A 211 -46.37 -6.28 -40.49
N TYR A 212 -45.99 -7.02 -39.45
CA TYR A 212 -46.44 -6.81 -38.07
C TYR A 212 -45.37 -6.12 -37.21
N GLY A 213 -44.25 -5.73 -37.82
CA GLY A 213 -43.12 -5.11 -37.12
C GLY A 213 -42.29 -6.10 -36.30
N LYS A 214 -42.41 -7.42 -36.54
CA LYS A 214 -41.58 -8.42 -35.85
C LYS A 214 -40.22 -8.54 -36.52
N PRO A 215 -39.13 -8.70 -35.74
CA PRO A 215 -37.79 -8.89 -36.31
C PRO A 215 -37.72 -10.19 -37.11
N VAL A 216 -37.24 -10.10 -38.34
CA VAL A 216 -37.08 -11.23 -39.26
C VAL A 216 -35.63 -11.65 -39.39
N MET A 217 -34.73 -10.69 -39.57
CA MET A 217 -33.30 -10.94 -39.75
C MET A 217 -32.51 -9.67 -39.46
N VAL A 218 -31.30 -9.84 -38.92
CA VAL A 218 -30.30 -8.79 -38.83
C VAL A 218 -29.26 -8.98 -39.92
N ILE A 219 -28.86 -7.89 -40.57
CA ILE A 219 -27.74 -7.85 -41.51
C ILE A 219 -26.67 -6.93 -40.95
N GLU A 220 -25.44 -7.42 -40.88
CA GLU A 220 -24.25 -6.69 -40.44
C GLU A 220 -23.29 -6.51 -41.63
N TYR A 221 -22.76 -5.31 -41.83
CA TYR A 221 -21.78 -5.02 -42.87
C TYR A 221 -20.38 -4.91 -42.30
N ASN A 222 -19.53 -5.87 -42.65
CA ASN A 222 -18.12 -5.89 -42.23
C ASN A 222 -17.28 -5.10 -43.24
N GLY A 223 -17.25 -3.76 -43.06
CA GLY A 223 -16.46 -2.84 -43.90
C GLY A 223 -14.95 -2.88 -43.63
N SER A 224 -14.21 -2.04 -44.34
CA SER A 224 -12.72 -2.01 -44.38
C SER A 224 -12.06 -1.79 -43.00
N GLY A 225 -12.78 -1.22 -42.04
CA GLY A 225 -12.32 -0.97 -40.67
C GLY A 225 -12.52 -2.12 -39.66
N HIS A 226 -13.21 -3.22 -40.04
CA HIS A 226 -13.60 -4.27 -39.08
C HIS A 226 -12.44 -5.17 -38.62
N ASN A 227 -11.29 -5.15 -39.30
CA ASN A 227 -10.12 -5.97 -38.96
C ASN A 227 -9.10 -5.30 -38.02
N LEU A 228 -9.42 -4.14 -37.43
CA LEU A 228 -8.40 -3.30 -36.79
C LEU A 228 -8.33 -3.37 -35.25
N SER A 229 -9.14 -4.18 -34.56
CA SER A 229 -8.95 -4.39 -33.10
C SER A 229 -9.66 -5.64 -32.53
N GLU A 230 -9.06 -6.27 -31.52
CA GLU A 230 -9.66 -7.37 -30.72
C GLU A 230 -11.04 -7.01 -30.17
N LYS A 231 -11.25 -5.73 -29.83
CA LYS A 231 -12.53 -5.19 -29.34
C LYS A 231 -13.67 -5.31 -30.36
N ALA A 232 -13.38 -5.34 -31.66
CA ALA A 232 -14.40 -5.53 -32.70
C ALA A 232 -14.93 -6.97 -32.71
N ALA A 233 -14.04 -7.94 -32.57
CA ALA A 233 -14.39 -9.36 -32.50
C ALA A 233 -15.25 -9.67 -31.27
N ASP A 234 -14.87 -9.17 -30.08
CA ASP A 234 -15.62 -9.35 -28.84
C ASP A 234 -17.03 -8.72 -28.92
N ARG A 235 -17.14 -7.53 -29.53
CA ARG A 235 -18.44 -6.89 -29.73
C ARG A 235 -19.36 -7.74 -30.62
N MET A 236 -18.82 -8.30 -31.70
CA MET A 236 -19.57 -9.15 -32.62
C MET A 236 -19.96 -10.48 -31.95
N ALA A 237 -19.10 -11.06 -31.12
CA ALA A 237 -19.41 -12.27 -30.37
C ALA A 237 -20.66 -12.11 -29.49
N VAL A 238 -20.80 -10.97 -28.80
CA VAL A 238 -22.02 -10.66 -28.03
C VAL A 238 -23.24 -10.52 -28.95
N LYS A 239 -23.11 -9.86 -30.11
CA LYS A 239 -24.23 -9.71 -31.07
C LYS A 239 -24.72 -11.09 -31.53
N ARG A 240 -23.81 -11.96 -31.97
CA ARG A 240 -24.11 -13.33 -32.39
C ARG A 240 -24.85 -14.10 -31.31
N LEU A 241 -24.32 -14.10 -30.09
CA LEU A 241 -24.93 -14.81 -28.96
C LEU A 241 -26.34 -14.30 -28.64
N VAL A 242 -26.56 -12.98 -28.68
CA VAL A 242 -27.87 -12.38 -28.40
C VAL A 242 -28.88 -12.75 -29.48
N LEU A 243 -28.50 -12.63 -30.76
CA LEU A 243 -29.38 -12.94 -31.89
C LEU A 243 -29.68 -14.44 -31.96
N GLU A 244 -28.70 -15.29 -31.70
CA GLU A 244 -28.88 -16.73 -31.57
C GLU A 244 -29.89 -17.07 -30.47
N LYS A 245 -29.74 -16.50 -29.26
CA LYS A 245 -30.68 -16.72 -28.15
C LYS A 245 -32.07 -16.14 -28.40
N ALA A 246 -32.15 -15.00 -29.11
CA ALA A 246 -33.42 -14.40 -29.50
C ALA A 246 -34.10 -15.16 -30.66
N GLY A 247 -33.34 -16.02 -31.33
CA GLY A 247 -33.81 -16.75 -32.49
C GLY A 247 -34.01 -15.85 -33.71
N ILE A 248 -33.14 -14.87 -33.88
CA ILE A 248 -33.16 -13.94 -35.01
C ILE A 248 -31.96 -14.28 -35.89
N PRO A 249 -32.17 -14.66 -37.17
CA PRO A 249 -31.10 -14.89 -38.13
C PRO A 249 -30.17 -13.69 -38.23
N LEU A 250 -28.88 -13.98 -38.38
CA LEU A 250 -27.83 -13.01 -38.65
C LEU A 250 -27.18 -13.34 -39.99
N LEU A 251 -27.11 -12.34 -40.88
CA LEU A 251 -26.36 -12.38 -42.12
C LEU A 251 -25.22 -11.36 -42.07
N GLU A 252 -23.99 -11.84 -42.20
CA GLU A 252 -22.80 -10.99 -42.23
C GLU A 252 -22.32 -10.79 -43.67
N ILE A 253 -22.28 -9.54 -44.11
CA ILE A 253 -21.88 -9.17 -45.48
C ILE A 253 -20.42 -8.69 -45.45
N PRO A 254 -19.49 -9.40 -46.12
CA PRO A 254 -18.12 -8.94 -46.23
C PRO A 254 -17.99 -7.76 -47.20
N GLU A 255 -16.95 -6.95 -46.99
CA GLU A 255 -16.68 -5.70 -47.73
C GLU A 255 -16.80 -5.83 -49.25
N LYS A 256 -16.39 -6.96 -49.84
CA LYS A 256 -16.30 -7.13 -51.30
C LYS A 256 -17.46 -7.91 -51.92
N MET A 257 -18.49 -8.25 -51.15
CA MET A 257 -19.65 -8.98 -51.70
C MET A 257 -20.40 -8.08 -52.72
N PRO A 258 -20.64 -8.56 -53.95
CA PRO A 258 -21.39 -7.81 -54.95
C PRO A 258 -22.89 -7.87 -54.65
N ARG A 259 -23.65 -6.93 -55.22
CA ARG A 259 -25.08 -6.75 -54.92
C ARG A 259 -25.92 -8.01 -55.19
N SER A 260 -25.68 -8.71 -56.30
CA SER A 260 -26.37 -9.96 -56.66
C SER A 260 -26.24 -11.01 -55.57
N ASP A 261 -25.03 -11.14 -55.03
CA ASP A 261 -24.70 -12.17 -54.05
C ASP A 261 -25.27 -11.82 -52.68
N ILE A 262 -25.38 -10.53 -52.34
CA ILE A 262 -26.11 -10.07 -51.16
C ILE A 262 -27.58 -10.49 -51.25
N ILE A 263 -28.23 -10.26 -52.40
CA ILE A 263 -29.63 -10.64 -52.63
C ILE A 263 -29.81 -12.16 -52.56
N ALA A 264 -28.89 -12.93 -53.15
CA ALA A 264 -28.89 -14.38 -53.08
C ALA A 264 -28.73 -14.88 -51.64
N ALA A 265 -27.79 -14.31 -50.87
CA ALA A 265 -27.56 -14.65 -49.48
C ALA A 265 -28.77 -14.33 -48.59
N ILE A 266 -29.42 -13.17 -48.79
CA ILE A 266 -30.68 -12.84 -48.11
C ILE A 266 -31.74 -13.90 -48.41
N SER A 267 -31.89 -14.27 -49.68
CA SER A 267 -32.85 -15.29 -50.11
C SER A 267 -32.59 -16.65 -49.47
N GLU A 268 -31.32 -17.05 -49.38
CA GLU A 268 -30.89 -18.32 -48.78
C GLU A 268 -31.22 -18.37 -47.28
N VAL A 269 -30.86 -17.33 -46.52
CA VAL A 269 -31.13 -17.26 -45.08
C VAL A 269 -32.64 -17.28 -44.81
N VAL A 270 -33.40 -16.50 -45.57
CA VAL A 270 -34.88 -16.47 -45.46
C VAL A 270 -35.48 -17.85 -45.76
N ALA A 271 -35.09 -18.48 -46.87
CA ALA A 271 -35.58 -19.79 -47.24
C ALA A 271 -35.20 -20.88 -46.20
N HIS A 272 -34.01 -20.80 -45.62
CA HIS A 272 -33.57 -21.70 -44.58
C HIS A 272 -34.41 -21.54 -43.29
N PHE A 273 -34.66 -20.29 -42.88
CA PHE A 273 -35.45 -19.98 -41.70
C PHE A 273 -36.91 -20.44 -41.85
N GLU A 274 -37.50 -20.23 -43.03
CA GLU A 274 -38.87 -20.67 -43.33
C GLU A 274 -39.01 -22.20 -43.35
N LYS A 275 -38.02 -22.91 -43.91
CA LYS A 275 -38.04 -24.39 -43.98
C LYS A 275 -37.84 -25.06 -42.63
N THR A 276 -36.93 -24.53 -41.83
CA THR A 276 -36.56 -25.18 -40.56
C THR A 276 -37.59 -24.90 -39.48
N GLY A 277 -38.28 -23.74 -39.53
CA GLY A 277 -39.09 -23.24 -38.40
C GLY A 277 -38.27 -23.03 -37.12
N VAL A 278 -36.97 -23.31 -37.18
CA VAL A 278 -36.00 -23.22 -36.11
C VAL A 278 -35.32 -21.89 -36.25
N ARG A 279 -35.57 -21.09 -35.24
CA ARG A 279 -34.99 -19.78 -35.08
C ARG A 279 -33.53 -19.89 -34.64
N SER A 280 -32.60 -20.15 -35.56
CA SER A 280 -31.15 -19.78 -35.50
C SER A 280 -30.22 -20.80 -36.18
N ARG A 281 -29.48 -20.32 -37.19
CA ARG A 281 -28.06 -20.63 -37.42
C ARG A 281 -27.44 -19.40 -38.08
N THR A 282 -26.27 -18.96 -37.60
CA THR A 282 -25.47 -17.93 -38.27
C THR A 282 -24.98 -18.49 -39.61
N VAL A 283 -25.38 -17.87 -40.72
CA VAL A 283 -24.82 -18.20 -42.04
C VAL A 283 -23.66 -17.24 -42.28
N VAL A 284 -22.44 -17.74 -42.09
CA VAL A 284 -21.23 -17.03 -42.51
C VAL A 284 -21.02 -17.38 -43.97
N CYS A 285 -21.25 -16.42 -44.88
CA CYS A 285 -20.91 -16.59 -46.29
C CYS A 285 -19.39 -16.70 -46.42
N GLY A 286 -18.89 -17.92 -46.62
CA GLY A 286 -17.47 -18.16 -46.86
C GLY A 286 -17.04 -17.56 -48.19
N CYS A 287 -15.97 -16.77 -48.18
CA CYS A 287 -15.13 -16.64 -49.36
C CYS A 287 -14.63 -18.04 -49.77
N PRO A 288 -14.50 -18.35 -51.06
CA PRO A 288 -13.97 -19.64 -51.49
C PRO A 288 -12.53 -19.76 -50.97
N ALA A 289 -12.33 -20.70 -50.04
CA ALA A 289 -11.01 -21.17 -49.70
C ALA A 289 -10.42 -21.80 -50.97
N SER A 290 -9.28 -21.28 -51.42
CA SER A 290 -8.45 -21.89 -52.46
C SER A 290 -8.24 -23.37 -52.12
N GLU A 291 -8.73 -24.26 -52.97
CA GLU A 291 -8.45 -25.69 -52.90
C GLU A 291 -6.93 -25.93 -52.87
N PRO A 292 -6.41 -26.80 -51.99
CA PRO A 292 -5.05 -27.26 -52.11
C PRO A 292 -4.94 -28.17 -53.34
N LEU A 293 -4.08 -27.78 -54.27
CA LEU A 293 -3.64 -28.60 -55.39
C LEU A 293 -3.16 -29.96 -54.88
N ILE A 294 -3.98 -30.98 -55.08
CA ILE A 294 -3.58 -32.37 -54.97
C ILE A 294 -2.65 -32.64 -56.16
N ASN A 295 -1.35 -32.69 -55.88
CA ASN A 295 -0.34 -33.17 -56.81
C ASN A 295 -0.42 -34.70 -56.92
N THR A 296 -1.15 -35.17 -57.92
CA THR A 296 -0.95 -36.47 -58.58
C THR A 296 -0.50 -36.14 -60.00
N SER A 297 0.54 -36.68 -60.62
CA SER A 297 1.49 -37.77 -60.34
C SER A 297 2.33 -37.90 -61.62
N HIS A 298 3.55 -38.46 -61.50
CA HIS A 298 4.43 -38.89 -62.59
C HIS A 298 5.29 -37.84 -63.31
#